data_AF-A0A7C7VKX3-F1
#
_entry.id   AF-A0A7C7VKX3-F1
#
_cell.length_a   1.000
_cell.length_b   1.000
_cell.length_c   1.000
_cell.angle_alpha   90.00
_cell.angle_beta   90.00
_cell.angle_gamma   90.00
#
_symmetry.space_group_name_H-M   'P 1'
#
loop_
_entity.id
_entity.type
_entity.pdbx_description
1 polymer ?
#
loop_
_entity_poly.entity_id
_entity_poly.type
_entity_poly.pdbx_seq_one_letter_code
_entity_poly.pdbx_strand_id
1 'polypeptide(L)'
;MVRMVLIRALTYHIQPESKLKLKDAIDKLMADSDSFKKIEKSSKVEIWTKRAVFPPLDFNQKDLLKISISVEEALDDCGIDYAVIPLKKGDPKDLLELLPRSLSETSKVFFNVKAGDVKEDPSDFHLLPFADLVRKIKEKAGSESCIRFAIAYGGPHETPYFPASTSIKGGVSACLRYAGSLEERILSSDERSIEEILLSLFYPVTQDIRLACL
;
A
#
# COMPACT_ATOMS: atom_id res chain seq x y z
N MET A 1 -2.53 30.70 9.56
CA MET A 1 -1.91 30.30 8.28
C MET A 1 -2.61 29.02 7.85
N VAL A 2 -3.31 29.02 6.71
CA VAL A 2 -4.10 27.86 6.25
C VAL A 2 -3.14 26.71 5.92
N ARG A 3 -3.35 25.54 6.53
CA ARG A 3 -2.60 24.33 6.23
C ARG A 3 -2.79 23.93 4.78
N MET A 4 -1.68 23.76 4.08
CA MET A 4 -1.67 23.21 2.74
C MET A 4 -2.19 21.77 2.77
N VAL A 5 -3.02 21.41 1.77
CA VAL A 5 -3.38 20.01 1.55
C VAL A 5 -2.11 19.25 1.23
N LEU A 6 -1.97 18.04 1.77
CA LEU A 6 -0.85 17.16 1.46
C LEU A 6 -1.36 15.80 0.99
N ILE A 7 -0.62 15.20 0.06
CA ILE A 7 -0.81 13.82 -0.36
C ILE A 7 -0.16 12.94 0.70
N ARG A 8 -0.98 12.28 1.51
CA ARG A 8 -0.49 11.37 2.57
C ARG A 8 0.21 10.17 1.95
N ALA A 9 -0.36 9.63 0.88
CA ALA A 9 0.25 8.56 0.11
C ALA A 9 -0.03 8.77 -1.37
N LEU A 10 1.03 8.80 -2.17
CA LEU A 10 0.97 8.59 -3.60
C LEU A 10 1.33 7.12 -3.83
N THR A 11 0.44 6.36 -4.45
CA THR A 11 0.57 4.91 -4.55
C THR A 11 0.52 4.47 -6.00
N TYR A 12 1.56 3.78 -6.43
CA TYR A 12 1.63 3.09 -7.71
C TYR A 12 1.12 1.66 -7.56
N HIS A 13 0.23 1.26 -8.46
CA HIS A 13 -0.36 -0.07 -8.54
C HIS A 13 0.27 -0.79 -9.72
N ILE A 14 1.00 -1.88 -9.44
CA ILE A 14 1.67 -2.67 -10.48
C ILE A 14 0.63 -3.42 -11.29
N GLN A 15 0.69 -3.30 -12.62
CA GLN A 15 -0.27 -3.93 -13.52
C GLN A 15 -0.32 -5.46 -13.32
N PRO A 16 -1.46 -6.05 -12.90
CA PRO A 16 -1.60 -7.48 -12.73
C PRO A 16 -1.57 -8.22 -14.06
N GLU A 17 -1.00 -9.42 -14.01
CA GLU A 17 -0.97 -10.40 -15.10
C GLU A 17 -1.13 -11.82 -14.54
N SER A 18 -1.61 -12.73 -15.38
CA SER A 18 -1.71 -14.14 -15.01
C SER A 18 -0.30 -14.70 -14.75
N LYS A 19 -0.09 -15.23 -13.54
CA LYS A 19 1.20 -15.79 -13.09
C LYS A 19 2.36 -14.80 -13.14
N LEU A 20 2.10 -13.53 -12.82
CA LEU A 20 3.14 -12.51 -12.72
C LEU A 20 4.24 -12.94 -11.73
N LYS A 21 5.48 -13.03 -12.22
CA LYS A 21 6.65 -13.36 -11.39
C LYS A 21 7.23 -12.09 -10.77
N LEU A 22 8.03 -12.27 -9.72
CA LEU A 22 8.69 -11.16 -9.04
C LEU A 22 9.49 -10.27 -10.00
N LYS A 23 10.34 -10.89 -10.84
CA LYS A 23 11.22 -10.12 -11.73
C LYS A 23 10.42 -9.20 -12.64
N ASP A 24 9.37 -9.73 -13.27
CA ASP A 24 8.52 -8.95 -14.16
C ASP A 24 7.78 -7.83 -13.41
N ALA A 25 7.39 -8.07 -12.16
CA ALA A 25 6.77 -7.04 -11.31
C ALA A 25 7.77 -5.92 -10.92
N ILE A 26 9.02 -6.26 -10.62
CA ILE A 26 10.09 -5.29 -10.36
C ILE A 26 10.42 -4.52 -11.63
N ASP A 27 10.55 -5.19 -12.78
CA ASP A 27 10.84 -4.53 -14.06
C ASP A 27 9.76 -3.49 -14.40
N LYS A 28 8.48 -3.80 -14.14
CA LYS A 28 7.36 -2.85 -14.27
C LYS A 28 7.46 -1.68 -13.30
N LEU A 29 7.76 -1.95 -12.03
CA LEU A 29 7.96 -0.91 -11.02
C LEU A 29 9.08 0.07 -11.44
N MET A 30 10.20 -0.47 -11.90
CA MET A 30 11.35 0.31 -12.36
C MET A 30 11.02 1.14 -13.59
N ALA A 31 10.34 0.55 -14.58
CA ALA A 31 9.93 1.25 -15.81
C ALA A 31 8.98 2.43 -15.51
N ASP A 32 8.06 2.26 -14.57
CA ASP A 32 7.07 3.29 -14.24
C ASP A 32 7.58 4.28 -13.17
N SER A 33 8.71 3.99 -12.52
CA SER A 33 9.32 4.85 -11.49
C SER A 33 9.68 6.24 -12.01
N ASP A 34 10.02 6.38 -13.29
CA ASP A 34 10.34 7.67 -13.91
C ASP A 34 9.08 8.55 -14.04
N SER A 35 7.95 7.97 -14.42
CA SER A 35 6.66 8.66 -14.44
C SER A 35 6.26 9.11 -13.04
N PHE A 36 6.54 8.27 -12.04
CA PHE A 36 6.28 8.58 -10.64
C PHE A 36 7.16 9.73 -10.11
N LYS A 37 8.46 9.73 -10.45
CA LYS A 37 9.40 10.82 -10.15
C LYS A 37 8.99 12.13 -10.85
N LYS A 38 8.35 12.07 -12.02
CA LYS A 38 7.78 13.26 -12.68
C LYS A 38 6.61 13.83 -11.89
N ILE A 39 5.69 13.00 -11.36
CA ILE A 39 4.60 13.45 -10.48
C ILE A 39 5.18 14.21 -9.28
N GLU A 40 6.20 13.62 -8.64
CA GLU A 40 6.85 14.23 -7.47
C GLU A 40 7.46 15.60 -7.80
N LYS A 41 8.14 15.73 -8.95
CA LYS A 41 8.77 16.99 -9.36
C LYS A 41 7.78 18.05 -9.85
N SER A 42 6.68 17.64 -10.48
CA SER A 42 5.69 18.55 -11.04
C SER A 42 4.64 18.97 -10.03
N SER A 43 4.39 18.15 -9.00
CA SER A 43 3.33 18.42 -8.04
C SER A 43 3.69 19.63 -7.19
N LYS A 44 2.70 20.53 -7.06
CA LYS A 44 2.79 21.68 -6.15
C LYS A 44 2.34 21.33 -4.73
N VAL A 45 1.93 20.07 -4.54
CA VAL A 45 1.41 19.53 -3.28
C VAL A 45 2.47 18.64 -2.67
N GLU A 46 2.72 18.82 -1.37
CA GLU A 46 3.65 17.98 -0.63
C GLU A 46 3.17 16.51 -0.65
N ILE A 47 4.08 15.61 -1.01
CA ILE A 47 3.88 14.16 -0.97
C ILE A 47 4.61 13.60 0.24
N TRP A 48 3.87 13.07 1.20
CA TRP A 48 4.46 12.55 2.44
C TRP A 48 5.03 11.15 2.26
N THR A 49 4.29 10.23 1.62
CA THR A 49 4.78 8.88 1.36
C THR A 49 4.49 8.44 -0.06
N LYS A 50 5.42 7.68 -0.61
CA LYS A 50 5.41 7.05 -1.92
C LYS A 50 5.31 5.55 -1.73
N ARG A 51 4.38 4.89 -2.41
CA ARG A 51 4.05 3.48 -2.13
C ARG A 51 3.89 2.67 -3.40
N ALA A 52 4.19 1.38 -3.31
CA ALA A 52 3.93 0.40 -4.35
C ALA A 52 2.98 -0.70 -3.87
N VAL A 53 1.97 -1.02 -4.67
CA VAL A 53 1.05 -2.13 -4.40
C VAL A 53 1.25 -3.20 -5.46
N PHE A 54 1.67 -4.38 -5.03
CA PHE A 54 1.81 -5.52 -5.90
C PHE A 54 0.45 -6.23 -6.06
N PRO A 55 0.21 -6.89 -7.20
CA PRO A 55 -0.79 -7.94 -7.28
C PRO A 55 -0.26 -9.22 -6.61
N PRO A 56 -1.11 -10.25 -6.39
CA PRO A 56 -0.62 -11.53 -5.89
C PRO A 56 0.42 -12.13 -6.84
N LEU A 57 1.65 -12.32 -6.34
CA LEU A 57 2.76 -12.81 -7.13
C LEU A 57 2.77 -14.34 -7.20
N ASP A 58 3.31 -14.88 -8.29
CA ASP A 58 3.56 -16.31 -8.43
C ASP A 58 4.98 -16.67 -7.99
N PHE A 59 5.10 -17.21 -6.77
CA PHE A 59 6.37 -17.61 -6.18
C PHE A 59 6.21 -18.78 -5.21
N ASN A 60 7.33 -19.47 -4.95
CA ASN A 60 7.40 -20.46 -3.88
C ASN A 60 7.52 -19.73 -2.54
N GLN A 61 6.60 -19.97 -1.61
CA GLN A 61 6.58 -19.26 -0.32
C GLN A 61 7.93 -19.34 0.42
N LYS A 62 8.72 -20.40 0.26
CA LYS A 62 10.06 -20.52 0.86
C LYS A 62 11.03 -19.40 0.44
N ASP A 63 10.77 -18.77 -0.71
CA ASP A 63 11.54 -17.64 -1.23
C ASP A 63 11.08 -16.29 -0.68
N LEU A 64 10.09 -16.24 0.23
CA LEU A 64 9.48 -15.00 0.72
C LEU A 64 10.53 -13.98 1.22
N LEU A 65 11.53 -14.41 1.99
CA LEU A 65 12.60 -13.51 2.45
C LEU A 65 13.38 -12.92 1.28
N LYS A 66 13.84 -13.77 0.35
CA LYS A 66 14.59 -13.34 -0.84
C LYS A 66 13.79 -12.33 -1.65
N ILE A 67 12.50 -12.61 -1.84
CA ILE A 67 11.57 -11.74 -2.55
C ILE A 67 11.46 -10.39 -1.85
N SER A 68 11.35 -10.39 -0.53
CA SER A 68 11.15 -9.17 0.27
C SER A 68 12.39 -8.29 0.22
N ILE A 69 13.59 -8.89 0.29
CA ILE A 69 14.86 -8.18 0.12
C ILE A 69 14.94 -7.56 -1.28
N SER A 70 14.68 -8.34 -2.34
CA SER A 70 14.73 -7.82 -3.72
C SER A 70 13.69 -6.73 -3.99
N VAL A 71 12.53 -6.79 -3.34
CA VAL A 71 11.55 -5.69 -3.41
C VAL A 71 12.09 -4.46 -2.68
N GLU A 72 12.60 -4.58 -1.46
CA GLU A 72 13.15 -3.44 -0.70
C GLU A 72 14.27 -2.73 -1.45
N GLU A 73 15.19 -3.48 -2.06
CA GLU A 73 16.24 -2.95 -2.93
C GLU A 73 15.66 -2.17 -4.13
N ALA A 74 14.66 -2.74 -4.82
CA ALA A 74 14.00 -2.05 -5.93
C ALA A 74 13.24 -0.78 -5.49
N LEU A 75 12.68 -0.75 -4.27
CA LEU A 75 12.05 0.44 -3.72
C LEU A 75 13.07 1.56 -3.48
N ASP A 76 14.26 1.22 -3.00
CA ASP A 76 15.35 2.19 -2.83
C ASP A 76 15.75 2.83 -4.16
N ASP A 77 15.95 2.02 -5.20
CA ASP A 77 16.30 2.50 -6.55
C ASP A 77 15.21 3.40 -7.16
N CYS A 78 13.94 3.08 -6.87
CA CYS A 78 12.79 3.86 -7.32
C CYS A 78 12.54 5.11 -6.47
N GLY A 79 13.12 5.21 -5.27
CA GLY A 79 12.78 6.23 -4.28
C GLY A 79 11.33 6.08 -3.77
N ILE A 80 10.89 4.85 -3.51
CA ILE A 80 9.58 4.51 -2.96
C ILE A 80 9.76 4.12 -1.49
N ASP A 81 8.87 4.60 -0.61
CA ASP A 81 9.02 4.41 0.84
C ASP A 81 8.59 3.02 1.28
N TYR A 82 7.47 2.51 0.75
CA TYR A 82 6.87 1.25 1.19
C TYR A 82 6.24 0.46 0.05
N ALA A 83 6.26 -0.86 0.17
CA ALA A 83 5.47 -1.74 -0.69
C ALA A 83 4.62 -2.72 0.08
N VAL A 84 3.50 -3.14 -0.52
CA VAL A 84 2.71 -4.26 -0.03
C VAL A 84 2.70 -5.40 -1.04
N ILE A 85 2.97 -6.61 -0.53
CA ILE A 85 2.93 -7.86 -1.29
C ILE A 85 1.75 -8.69 -0.75
N PRO A 86 0.66 -8.81 -1.52
CA PRO A 86 -0.44 -9.70 -1.17
C PRO A 86 0.02 -11.16 -1.23
N LEU A 87 -0.16 -11.89 -0.14
CA LEU A 87 0.07 -13.32 -0.09
C LEU A 87 -1.19 -14.04 -0.60
N LYS A 88 -1.02 -14.97 -1.55
CA LYS A 88 -2.12 -15.82 -2.03
C LYS A 88 -2.75 -16.57 -0.86
N LYS A 89 -4.05 -16.90 -0.96
CA LYS A 89 -4.75 -17.75 0.02
C LYS A 89 -3.95 -19.04 0.22
N GLY A 90 -3.46 -19.25 1.44
CA GLY A 90 -2.66 -20.39 1.86
C GLY A 90 -2.85 -20.61 3.37
N ASP A 91 -2.47 -21.78 3.88
CA ASP A 91 -2.57 -22.04 5.32
C ASP A 91 -1.59 -21.09 6.05
N PRO A 92 -2.05 -20.26 7.01
CA PRO A 92 -1.16 -19.39 7.79
C PRO A 92 -0.01 -20.15 8.48
N LYS A 93 -0.18 -21.46 8.70
CA LYS A 93 0.87 -22.34 9.21
C LYS A 93 2.10 -22.37 8.32
N ASP A 94 1.93 -22.28 7.01
CA ASP A 94 3.04 -22.26 6.04
C ASP A 94 3.89 -20.99 6.17
N LEU A 95 3.31 -19.92 6.75
CA LEU A 95 3.94 -18.62 6.92
C LEU A 95 4.58 -18.43 8.30
N LEU A 96 4.36 -19.33 9.28
CA LEU A 96 4.76 -19.16 10.69
C LEU A 96 6.24 -18.86 10.89
N GLU A 97 7.09 -19.40 10.03
CA GLU A 97 8.54 -19.18 10.09
C GLU A 97 9.03 -18.18 9.04
N LEU A 98 8.35 -18.10 7.90
CA LEU A 98 8.79 -17.34 6.73
C LEU A 98 8.46 -15.84 6.87
N LEU A 99 7.24 -15.52 7.31
CA LEU A 99 6.77 -14.14 7.40
C LEU A 99 7.46 -13.36 8.54
N PRO A 100 7.58 -13.89 9.78
CA PRO A 100 8.32 -13.19 10.82
C PRO A 100 9.78 -12.93 10.45
N ARG A 101 10.43 -13.90 9.78
CA ARG A 101 11.80 -13.74 9.31
C ARG A 101 11.91 -12.67 8.22
N SER A 102 10.97 -12.66 7.27
CA SER A 102 10.94 -11.59 6.26
C SER A 102 10.80 -10.22 6.91
N LEU A 103 9.86 -10.08 7.84
CA LEU A 103 9.62 -8.82 8.54
C LEU A 103 10.78 -8.40 9.45
N SER A 104 11.56 -9.33 10.02
CA SER A 104 12.72 -8.95 10.84
C SER A 104 13.90 -8.41 10.03
N GLU A 105 13.99 -8.80 8.76
CA GLU A 105 15.11 -8.46 7.86
C GLU A 105 14.78 -7.32 6.88
N THR A 106 13.52 -6.88 6.84
CA THR A 106 13.04 -5.82 5.94
C THR A 106 12.32 -4.75 6.74
N SER A 107 12.35 -3.51 6.25
CA SER A 107 11.72 -2.36 6.91
C SER A 107 10.61 -1.72 6.07
N LYS A 108 10.64 -1.93 4.74
CA LYS A 108 9.76 -1.25 3.78
C LYS A 108 8.66 -2.14 3.21
N VAL A 109 8.76 -3.45 3.42
CA VAL A 109 7.82 -4.43 2.89
C VAL A 109 6.71 -4.75 3.89
N PHE A 110 5.49 -4.72 3.38
CA PHE A 110 4.24 -5.01 4.05
C PHE A 110 3.58 -6.23 3.40
N PHE A 111 2.78 -6.96 4.17
CA PHE A 111 2.08 -8.14 3.69
C PHE A 111 0.62 -8.11 4.08
N ASN A 112 -0.19 -8.80 3.29
CA ASN A 112 -1.53 -9.17 3.71
C ASN A 112 -1.89 -10.56 3.25
N VAL A 113 -2.88 -11.14 3.92
CA VAL A 113 -3.42 -12.46 3.61
C VAL A 113 -4.93 -12.43 3.75
N LYS A 114 -5.63 -13.14 2.86
CA LYS A 114 -7.07 -13.30 2.94
C LYS A 114 -7.42 -14.42 3.94
N ALA A 115 -8.18 -14.09 4.99
CA ALA A 115 -8.66 -15.07 5.97
C ALA A 115 -9.93 -15.79 5.54
N GLY A 116 -10.81 -15.12 4.77
CA GLY A 116 -12.09 -15.67 4.34
C GLY A 116 -12.78 -14.77 3.33
N ASP A 117 -13.88 -15.25 2.77
CA ASP A 117 -14.76 -14.53 1.83
C ASP A 117 -15.94 -13.88 2.55
N VAL A 118 -16.41 -12.71 2.08
CA VAL A 118 -17.52 -11.95 2.71
C VAL A 118 -18.83 -12.76 2.83
N LYS A 119 -18.96 -13.83 2.04
CA LYS A 119 -20.14 -14.71 2.02
C LYS A 119 -20.01 -15.92 2.95
N GLU A 120 -18.82 -16.18 3.49
CA GLU A 120 -18.57 -17.30 4.43
C GLU A 120 -18.94 -16.87 5.85
N ASP A 121 -19.44 -17.81 6.66
CA ASP A 121 -19.75 -17.58 8.07
C ASP A 121 -18.45 -17.34 8.86
N PRO A 122 -18.33 -16.23 9.63
CA PRO A 122 -17.15 -15.96 10.42
C PRO A 122 -16.79 -17.03 11.46
N SER A 123 -17.76 -17.83 11.91
CA SER A 123 -17.51 -18.94 12.83
C SER A 123 -16.74 -20.10 12.20
N ASP A 124 -16.76 -20.22 10.87
CA ASP A 124 -16.01 -21.23 10.12
C ASP A 124 -14.54 -20.81 9.86
N PHE A 125 -14.16 -19.59 10.24
CA PHE A 125 -12.79 -19.14 10.05
C PHE A 125 -11.85 -19.77 11.06
N HIS A 126 -10.84 -20.46 10.53
CA HIS A 126 -9.70 -20.92 11.31
C HIS A 126 -8.80 -19.73 11.68
N LEU A 127 -9.22 -18.93 12.67
CA LEU A 127 -8.52 -17.73 13.13
C LEU A 127 -7.31 -18.03 14.04
N LEU A 128 -7.31 -19.16 14.73
CA LEU A 128 -6.21 -19.55 15.64
C LEU A 128 -4.83 -19.55 14.94
N PRO A 129 -4.65 -20.13 13.74
CA PRO A 129 -3.42 -20.01 12.97
C PRO A 129 -2.96 -18.56 12.71
N PHE A 130 -3.88 -17.63 12.46
CA PHE A 130 -3.54 -16.22 12.25
C PHE A 130 -3.10 -15.55 13.55
N ALA A 131 -3.76 -15.86 14.68
CA ALA A 131 -3.36 -15.36 15.98
C ALA A 131 -1.94 -15.84 16.35
N ASP A 132 -1.63 -17.11 16.08
CA ASP A 132 -0.29 -17.66 16.26
C ASP A 132 0.74 -16.99 15.35
N LEU A 133 0.39 -16.71 14.10
CA LEU A 133 1.26 -15.97 13.18
C LEU A 133 1.57 -14.56 13.69
N VAL A 134 0.57 -13.81 14.14
CA VAL A 134 0.77 -12.47 14.73
C VAL A 134 1.66 -12.53 15.97
N ARG A 135 1.44 -13.52 16.84
CA ARG A 135 2.29 -13.76 18.00
C ARG A 135 3.74 -14.04 17.58
N LYS A 136 3.95 -14.88 16.56
CA LYS A 136 5.30 -15.19 16.04
C LYS A 136 5.99 -13.99 15.41
N ILE A 137 5.25 -13.14 14.69
CA ILE A 137 5.77 -11.85 14.19
C ILE A 137 6.27 -11.01 15.36
N LYS A 138 5.44 -10.83 16.40
CA LYS A 138 5.84 -10.05 17.59
C LYS A 138 7.09 -10.62 18.26
N GLU A 139 7.14 -11.94 18.46
CA GLU A 139 8.26 -12.64 19.12
C GLU A 139 9.58 -12.49 18.37
N LYS A 140 9.56 -12.54 17.03
CA LYS A 140 10.78 -12.58 16.20
C LYS A 140 11.17 -11.25 15.56
N ALA A 141 10.19 -10.43 15.18
CA ALA A 141 10.38 -9.19 14.44
C ALA A 141 9.94 -7.94 15.23
N GLY A 142 9.46 -8.11 16.47
CA GLY A 142 9.02 -7.02 17.33
C GLY A 142 7.60 -6.52 17.04
N SER A 143 7.06 -5.74 17.99
CA SER A 143 5.69 -5.23 17.93
C SER A 143 5.42 -4.29 16.75
N GLU A 144 6.39 -3.46 16.36
CA GLU A 144 6.25 -2.58 15.20
C GLU A 144 6.05 -3.37 13.91
N SER A 145 6.67 -4.54 13.77
CA SER A 145 6.47 -5.39 12.58
C SER A 145 5.05 -5.92 12.44
N CYS A 146 4.27 -5.97 13.52
CA CYS A 146 2.85 -6.34 13.44
C CYS A 146 2.03 -5.31 12.65
N ILE A 147 2.43 -4.02 12.60
CA ILE A 147 1.70 -3.01 11.82
C ILE A 147 1.89 -3.19 10.31
N ARG A 148 2.89 -4.01 9.90
CA ARG A 148 3.23 -4.29 8.51
C ARG A 148 2.55 -5.54 7.96
N PHE A 149 1.65 -6.15 8.73
CA PHE A 149 0.89 -7.32 8.33
C PHE A 149 -0.61 -7.09 8.54
N ALA A 150 -1.42 -7.40 7.52
CA ALA A 150 -2.88 -7.36 7.62
C ALA A 150 -3.52 -8.71 7.34
N ILE A 151 -4.58 -9.00 8.09
CA ILE A 151 -5.48 -10.11 7.84
C ILE A 151 -6.76 -9.51 7.24
N ALA A 152 -7.06 -9.86 6.00
CA ALA A 152 -8.18 -9.29 5.25
C ALA A 152 -9.36 -10.28 5.17
N TYR A 153 -10.54 -9.83 5.59
CA TYR A 153 -11.81 -10.53 5.37
C TYR A 153 -12.48 -10.00 4.10
N GLY A 154 -12.88 -10.88 3.19
CA GLY A 154 -13.28 -10.50 1.83
C GLY A 154 -12.12 -10.27 0.86
N GLY A 155 -10.88 -10.33 1.37
CA GLY A 155 -9.66 -10.08 0.62
C GLY A 155 -9.23 -8.61 0.63
N PRO A 156 -7.98 -8.33 0.25
CA PRO A 156 -7.48 -6.96 0.10
C PRO A 156 -8.20 -6.23 -1.06
N HIS A 157 -8.37 -4.92 -0.92
CA HIS A 157 -8.96 -4.06 -1.96
C HIS A 157 -7.88 -3.25 -2.69
N GLU A 158 -8.20 -2.72 -3.86
CA GLU A 158 -7.32 -1.75 -4.51
C GLU A 158 -7.41 -0.39 -3.82
N THR A 159 -6.36 -0.03 -3.08
CA THR A 159 -6.37 1.17 -2.26
C THR A 159 -4.97 1.68 -1.89
N PRO A 160 -4.78 3.00 -1.67
CA PRO A 160 -3.53 3.51 -1.13
C PRO A 160 -3.30 3.20 0.38
N TYR A 161 -4.29 2.60 1.08
CA TYR A 161 -4.22 2.29 2.51
C TYR A 161 -3.57 0.91 2.80
N PHE A 162 -2.45 0.91 3.52
CA PHE A 162 -1.66 -0.29 3.83
C PHE A 162 -1.99 -0.82 5.24
N PRO A 163 -1.75 -2.12 5.54
CA PRO A 163 -1.25 -3.18 4.66
C PRO A 163 -2.34 -3.89 3.83
N ALA A 164 -3.62 -3.56 4.03
CA ALA A 164 -4.75 -4.29 3.44
C ALA A 164 -5.05 -3.85 2.00
N SER A 165 -4.05 -3.94 1.11
CA SER A 165 -4.16 -3.51 -0.29
C SER A 165 -3.60 -4.53 -1.28
N THR A 166 -4.17 -4.55 -2.49
CA THR A 166 -3.74 -5.36 -3.64
C THR A 166 -3.96 -4.59 -4.93
N SER A 167 -3.13 -4.83 -5.94
CA SER A 167 -3.34 -4.27 -7.26
C SER A 167 -4.30 -5.15 -8.07
N ILE A 168 -5.37 -4.56 -8.59
CA ILE A 168 -6.37 -5.24 -9.46
C ILE A 168 -6.30 -4.66 -10.88
N LYS A 169 -5.81 -3.43 -11.03
CA LYS A 169 -5.42 -2.78 -12.28
C LYS A 169 -4.15 -1.95 -12.07
N GLY A 170 -3.38 -1.75 -13.14
CA GLY A 170 -2.26 -0.83 -13.12
C GLY A 170 -2.70 0.62 -13.02
N GLY A 171 -1.89 1.46 -12.37
CA GLY A 171 -2.12 2.90 -12.33
C GLY A 171 -1.62 3.59 -11.07
N VAL A 172 -2.11 4.81 -10.83
CA VAL A 172 -1.74 5.62 -9.67
C VAL A 172 -3.00 6.00 -8.89
N SER A 173 -2.89 5.97 -7.56
CA SER A 173 -3.90 6.50 -6.65
C SER A 173 -3.26 7.40 -5.61
N ALA A 174 -4.00 8.36 -5.07
CA ALA A 174 -3.53 9.24 -4.00
C ALA A 174 -4.54 9.28 -2.85
N CYS A 175 -4.06 9.30 -1.61
CA CYS A 175 -4.87 9.65 -0.45
C CYS A 175 -4.44 10.98 0.13
N LEU A 176 -5.41 11.86 0.38
CA LEU A 176 -5.17 13.20 0.90
C LEU A 176 -5.31 13.21 2.42
N ARG A 177 -4.45 13.99 3.09
CA ARG A 177 -4.68 14.39 4.48
C ARG A 177 -5.33 15.78 4.46
N TYR A 178 -6.64 15.81 4.25
CA TYR A 178 -7.38 17.04 4.01
C TYR A 178 -8.20 17.53 5.22
N ALA A 179 -8.42 16.69 6.24
CA ALA A 179 -9.33 17.01 7.35
C ALA A 179 -8.98 18.31 8.08
N GLY A 180 -7.70 18.52 8.42
CA GLY A 180 -7.27 19.77 9.07
C GLY A 180 -7.38 20.99 8.15
N SER A 181 -7.04 20.85 6.86
CA SER A 181 -7.21 21.92 5.88
C SER A 181 -8.68 22.26 5.61
N LEU A 182 -9.56 21.26 5.71
CA LEU A 182 -11.01 21.44 5.58
C LEU A 182 -11.59 22.17 6.79
N GLU A 183 -11.25 21.72 8.01
CA GLU A 183 -11.66 22.37 9.26
C GLU A 183 -11.26 23.84 9.29
N GLU A 184 -9.99 24.14 9.02
CA GLU A 184 -9.50 25.53 8.99
C GLU A 184 -10.23 26.38 7.96
N ARG A 185 -10.54 25.83 6.78
CA ARG A 185 -11.25 26.58 5.72
C ARG A 185 -12.72 26.79 6.03
N ILE A 186 -13.38 25.82 6.65
CA ILE A 186 -14.77 25.99 7.11
C ILE A 186 -14.83 27.09 8.17
N LEU A 187 -13.91 27.08 9.13
CA LEU A 187 -13.85 28.09 10.19
C LEU A 187 -13.46 29.49 9.69
N SER A 188 -12.75 29.58 8.56
CA SER A 188 -12.29 30.85 7.99
C SER A 188 -13.15 31.40 6.85
N SER A 189 -14.19 30.69 6.42
CA SER A 189 -15.00 31.07 5.25
C SER A 189 -16.41 31.43 5.68
N ASP A 190 -16.71 32.72 5.78
CA ASP A 190 -18.06 33.19 6.15
C ASP A 190 -19.09 33.01 5.03
N GLU A 191 -18.66 32.85 3.76
CA GLU A 191 -19.58 32.89 2.60
C GLU A 191 -19.37 31.78 1.55
N ARG A 192 -18.47 30.81 1.76
CA ARG A 192 -18.26 29.72 0.78
C ARG A 192 -19.09 28.50 1.13
N SER A 193 -19.63 27.85 0.11
CA SER A 193 -20.25 26.54 0.28
C SER A 193 -19.19 25.49 0.62
N ILE A 194 -19.59 24.44 1.34
CA ILE A 194 -18.71 23.29 1.64
C ILE A 194 -18.19 22.65 0.34
N GLU A 195 -19.00 22.64 -0.71
CA GLU A 195 -18.63 22.10 -2.02
C GLU A 195 -17.46 22.88 -2.65
N GLU A 196 -17.50 24.21 -2.65
CA GLU A 196 -16.41 25.05 -3.16
C GLU A 196 -15.13 24.87 -2.33
N ILE A 197 -15.28 24.73 -1.01
CA ILE A 197 -14.15 24.46 -0.12
C ILE A 197 -13.53 23.11 -0.49
N LEU A 198 -14.32 22.05 -0.62
CA LEU A 198 -13.83 20.72 -1.01
C LEU A 198 -13.16 20.75 -2.39
N LEU A 199 -13.80 21.34 -3.40
CA LEU A 199 -13.23 21.47 -4.74
C LEU A 199 -11.87 22.16 -4.72
N SER A 200 -11.73 23.22 -3.92
CA SER A 200 -10.44 23.93 -3.77
C SER A 200 -9.33 23.07 -3.15
N LEU A 201 -9.68 22.01 -2.40
CA LEU A 201 -8.73 21.07 -1.80
C LEU A 201 -8.34 19.96 -2.79
N PHE A 202 -9.31 19.44 -3.57
CA PHE A 202 -9.08 18.31 -4.47
C PHE A 202 -8.51 18.72 -5.84
N TYR A 203 -8.94 19.86 -6.38
CA TYR A 203 -8.63 20.25 -7.76
C TYR A 203 -7.12 20.34 -8.07
N PRO A 204 -6.27 20.92 -7.21
CA PRO A 204 -4.82 20.98 -7.50
C PRO A 204 -4.20 19.58 -7.61
N VAL A 205 -4.59 18.66 -6.72
CA VAL A 205 -4.04 17.31 -6.70
C VAL A 205 -4.50 16.50 -7.92
N THR A 206 -5.78 16.62 -8.30
CA THR A 206 -6.30 15.88 -9.46
C THR A 206 -5.71 16.40 -10.77
N GLN A 207 -5.42 17.70 -10.87
CA GLN A 207 -4.68 18.24 -12.01
C GLN A 207 -3.25 17.72 -12.09
N ASP A 208 -2.51 17.72 -10.99
CA ASP A 208 -1.11 17.25 -10.95
C ASP A 208 -1.01 15.78 -11.37
N ILE A 209 -1.89 14.92 -10.82
CA ILE A 209 -1.94 13.49 -11.17
C ILE A 209 -2.31 13.32 -12.65
N ARG A 210 -3.31 14.06 -13.15
CA ARG A 210 -3.73 13.96 -14.56
C ARG A 210 -2.61 14.34 -15.51
N LEU A 211 -1.90 15.45 -15.24
CA LEU A 211 -0.84 15.95 -16.11
C LEU A 211 0.36 14.99 -16.19
N ALA A 212 0.63 14.25 -15.12
CA ALA A 212 1.74 13.32 -15.09
C ALA A 212 1.41 11.93 -15.65
N CYS A 213 0.13 11.61 -15.84
CA CYS A 213 -0.33 10.40 -16.52
C CYS A 213 -0.56 10.59 -18.03
N LEU A 214 -0.32 11.79 -18.57
CA LEU A 214 -0.35 12.12 -20.01
C LEU A 214 1.06 12.08 -20.59
#